data_AF-A0A1I0SPD0-F1
#
_entry.id   AF-A0A1I0SPD0-F1
#
_cell.length_a   1.000
_cell.length_b   1.000
_cell.length_c   1.000
_cell.angle_alpha   90.00
_cell.angle_beta   90.00
_cell.angle_gamma   90.00
#
_symmetry.space_group_name_H-M   'P 1'
#
loop_
_entity.id
_entity.type
_entity.pdbx_description
1 polymer ?
#
loop_
_entity_poly.entity_id
_entity_poly.type
_entity_poly.pdbx_seq_one_letter_code
_entity_poly.pdbx_strand_id
1 'polypeptide(L)'
;MPSFIVRSYPSLVDIYSQHTTIDEGTNETVRDWDYLEYDTTACAVSAVSPEDSLEMFGAEYAYKKFVRLEVPTGEWSLDQRAGNLRSKTGKPYYQRWTGERWEQERFNISGMTTQVDLHGEIAGYELYLELVD
;
A
#
# COMPACT_ATOMS: atom_id res chain seq x y z
N MET A 1 14.85 14.05 5.10
CA MET A 1 15.36 12.70 5.45
C MET A 1 14.18 11.76 5.44
N PRO A 2 14.21 10.63 4.70
CA PRO A 2 13.18 9.62 4.86
C PRO A 2 13.24 9.11 6.31
N SER A 3 12.12 9.20 7.04
CA SER A 3 12.06 8.63 8.38
C SER A 3 12.05 7.10 8.24
N PHE A 4 13.10 6.43 8.70
CA PHE A 4 13.12 4.97 8.78
C PHE A 4 11.99 4.51 9.70
N ILE A 5 11.00 3.82 9.15
CA ILE A 5 9.92 3.19 9.92
C ILE A 5 10.39 1.76 10.21
N VAL A 6 10.98 1.53 11.39
CA VAL A 6 11.57 0.23 11.77
C VAL A 6 10.50 -0.87 11.83
N ARG A 7 9.41 -0.63 12.55
CA ARG A 7 8.12 -1.35 12.50
C ARG A 7 7.15 -0.59 13.40
N SER A 8 5.96 -0.25 12.92
CA SER A 8 4.96 0.49 13.73
C SER A 8 3.62 -0.22 13.73
N TYR A 9 3.15 -0.59 14.93
CA TYR A 9 1.85 -1.21 15.16
C TYR A 9 1.22 -0.66 16.45
N PRO A 10 -0.11 -0.44 16.48
CA PRO A 10 -1.03 -0.49 15.35
C PRO A 10 -0.92 0.74 14.45
N SER A 11 -0.90 0.51 13.15
CA SER A 11 -1.06 1.52 12.09
C SER A 11 -2.33 1.23 11.31
N LEU A 12 -2.79 2.21 10.53
CA LEU A 12 -3.97 2.10 9.69
C LEU A 12 -3.60 2.41 8.24
N VAL A 13 -4.19 1.65 7.33
CA VAL A 13 -4.08 1.84 5.88
C VAL A 13 -5.48 1.78 5.28
N ASP A 14 -5.75 2.65 4.31
CA ASP A 14 -6.98 2.62 3.52
C ASP A 14 -6.70 1.87 2.22
N ILE A 15 -7.61 0.97 1.85
CA ILE A 15 -7.49 0.09 0.70
C ILE A 15 -8.61 0.46 -0.28
N TYR A 16 -8.21 0.73 -1.51
CA TYR A 16 -9.05 1.18 -2.60
C TYR A 16 -9.16 0.08 -3.64
N SER A 17 -10.36 -0.10 -4.16
CA SER A 17 -10.66 -1.06 -5.22
C SER A 17 -10.91 -0.32 -6.54
N GLN A 18 -10.57 -0.96 -7.65
CA GLN A 18 -10.85 -0.43 -8.98
C GLN A 18 -12.28 -0.79 -9.39
N HIS A 19 -13.06 0.20 -9.83
CA HIS A 19 -14.36 -0.03 -10.43
C HIS A 19 -14.18 -0.20 -11.94
N THR A 20 -14.78 -1.27 -12.47
CA THR A 20 -14.83 -1.52 -13.91
C THR A 20 -16.25 -1.36 -14.38
N THR A 21 -16.47 -0.41 -15.28
CA THR A 21 -17.76 -0.16 -15.93
C THR A 21 -17.60 -0.33 -17.44
N ILE A 22 -18.63 -0.87 -18.09
CA ILE A 22 -18.70 -0.92 -19.55
C ILE A 22 -19.55 0.26 -19.98
N ASP A 23 -19.00 1.14 -20.80
CA ASP A 23 -19.75 2.22 -21.42
C ASP A 23 -20.66 1.62 -22.51
N GLU A 24 -21.98 1.70 -22.33
CA GLU A 24 -22.95 1.10 -23.25
C GLU A 24 -22.96 1.77 -24.64
N GLY A 25 -22.44 2.99 -24.77
CA GLY A 25 -22.38 3.75 -26.02
C GLY A 25 -21.15 3.44 -26.87
N THR A 26 -20.01 3.16 -26.25
CA THR A 26 -18.74 2.85 -26.95
C THR A 26 -18.34 1.38 -26.86
N ASN A 27 -18.99 0.61 -25.99
CA ASN A 27 -18.63 -0.75 -25.61
C ASN A 27 -17.18 -0.86 -25.09
N GLU A 28 -16.64 0.25 -24.60
CA GLU A 28 -15.31 0.32 -24.00
C GLU A 28 -15.38 -0.03 -22.51
N THR A 29 -14.32 -0.66 -22.02
CA THR A 29 -14.14 -0.92 -20.60
C THR A 29 -13.48 0.29 -19.97
N VAL A 30 -14.23 1.05 -19.17
CA VAL A 30 -13.73 2.16 -18.37
C VAL A 30 -13.31 1.62 -17.00
N ARG A 31 -12.10 1.97 -16.59
CA ARG A 31 -11.55 1.60 -15.28
C ARG A 31 -11.24 2.86 -14.51
N ASP A 32 -11.88 3.02 -13.36
CA ASP A 32 -11.66 4.17 -12.50
C ASP A 32 -11.42 3.75 -11.05
N TRP A 33 -10.70 4.60 -10.32
CA TRP A 33 -10.40 4.40 -8.92
C TRP A 33 -11.31 5.27 -8.08
N ASP A 34 -12.18 4.65 -7.30
CA ASP A 34 -12.91 5.37 -6.27
C ASP A 34 -12.02 5.49 -5.03
N TYR A 35 -11.54 6.70 -4.75
CA TYR A 35 -10.76 7.01 -3.54
C TYR A 35 -11.63 7.51 -2.38
N LEU A 36 -12.95 7.65 -2.59
CA LEU A 36 -13.92 8.04 -1.57
C LEU A 36 -14.51 6.81 -0.88
N GLU A 37 -14.64 5.69 -1.58
CA GLU A 37 -14.97 4.38 -1.02
C GLU A 37 -13.69 3.58 -0.73
N TYR A 38 -13.47 3.25 0.53
CA TYR A 38 -12.28 2.52 0.97
C TYR A 38 -12.54 1.68 2.21
N ASP A 39 -11.77 0.60 2.34
CA ASP A 39 -11.71 -0.22 3.54
C ASP A 39 -10.46 0.14 4.36
N THR A 40 -10.67 0.61 5.60
CA THR A 40 -9.55 0.85 6.53
C THR A 40 -9.23 -0.43 7.30
N THR A 41 -7.98 -0.90 7.19
CA THR A 41 -7.48 -2.04 7.99
C THR A 41 -6.35 -1.65 8.92
N ALA A 42 -6.23 -2.37 10.03
CA ALA A 42 -5.08 -2.27 10.91
C ALA A 42 -3.90 -3.05 10.33
N CYS A 43 -2.71 -2.47 10.38
CA CYS A 43 -1.50 -3.09 9.87
C CYS A 43 -0.30 -2.80 10.76
N ALA A 44 0.74 -3.64 10.64
CA ALA A 44 2.09 -3.23 10.99
C ALA A 44 2.76 -2.67 9.73
N VAL A 45 3.35 -1.49 9.84
CA VAL A 45 4.08 -0.85 8.72
C VAL A 45 5.57 -0.87 8.99
N SER A 46 6.35 -1.18 7.96
CA SER A 46 7.81 -1.02 7.94
C SER A 46 8.24 -0.40 6.62
N ALA A 47 9.16 0.56 6.68
CA ALA A 47 9.77 1.13 5.49
C ALA A 47 10.80 0.15 4.95
N VAL A 48 10.78 -0.07 3.63
CA VAL A 48 11.80 -0.85 2.93
C VAL A 48 12.65 0.18 2.19
N SER A 49 13.83 0.48 2.73
CA SER A 49 14.80 1.31 2.02
C SER A 49 15.55 0.42 1.02
N PRO A 50 15.52 0.69 -0.29
CA PRO A 50 16.32 -0.06 -1.24
C PRO A 50 17.83 0.14 -1.01
N GLU A 51 18.25 1.27 -0.42
CA GLU A 51 19.68 1.58 -0.16
C GLU A 51 20.29 0.77 1.00
N ASP A 52 19.47 0.30 1.96
CA ASP A 52 19.91 -0.48 3.14
C ASP A 52 19.23 -1.86 3.24
N SER A 53 18.54 -2.28 2.17
CA SER A 53 17.97 -3.62 2.07
C SER A 53 19.10 -4.65 1.93
N LEU A 54 19.00 -5.77 2.65
CA LEU A 54 19.88 -6.93 2.42
C LEU A 54 19.68 -7.53 1.02
N GLU A 55 18.51 -7.33 0.42
CA GLU A 55 18.22 -7.65 -0.98
C GLU A 55 18.58 -6.45 -1.87
N MET A 56 19.49 -6.67 -2.81
CA MET A 56 19.84 -5.67 -3.82
C MET A 56 18.71 -5.55 -4.85
N PHE A 57 18.09 -4.38 -4.92
CA PHE A 57 17.17 -4.03 -6.00
C PHE A 57 17.93 -3.49 -7.21
N GLY A 58 17.43 -3.74 -8.42
CA GLY A 58 17.95 -3.14 -9.66
C GLY A 58 17.85 -1.60 -9.69
N ALA A 59 18.60 -0.95 -10.58
CA ALA A 59 18.68 0.52 -10.67
C ALA A 59 17.32 1.17 -11.00
N GLU A 60 16.44 0.44 -11.66
CA GLU A 60 15.05 0.81 -11.96
C GLU A 60 14.18 1.02 -10.69
N TYR A 61 14.67 0.60 -9.52
CA TYR A 61 13.98 0.68 -8.24
C TYR A 61 14.53 1.77 -7.31
N ALA A 62 15.60 2.47 -7.70
CA ALA A 62 16.29 3.47 -6.87
C ALA A 62 15.41 4.64 -6.42
N TYR A 63 14.34 4.95 -7.18
CA TYR A 63 13.40 6.03 -6.86
C TYR A 63 12.05 5.53 -6.34
N LYS A 64 11.89 4.21 -6.19
CA LYS A 64 10.64 3.64 -5.71
C LYS A 64 10.66 3.58 -4.19
N LYS A 65 9.57 4.03 -3.57
CA LYS A 65 9.36 3.86 -2.13
C LYS A 65 8.67 2.53 -1.93
N PHE A 66 9.38 1.60 -1.29
CA PHE A 66 8.82 0.33 -0.88
C PHE A 66 8.35 0.42 0.57
N VAL A 67 7.11 0.01 0.78
CA VAL A 67 6.55 -0.11 2.12
C VAL A 67 6.03 -1.52 2.29
N ARG A 68 6.36 -2.12 3.42
CA ARG A 68 5.89 -3.45 3.78
C ARG A 68 4.82 -3.35 4.83
N LEU A 69 3.66 -3.90 4.54
CA LEU A 69 2.52 -3.97 5.44
C LEU A 69 2.25 -5.40 5.86
N GLU A 70 2.10 -5.64 7.15
CA GLU A 70 1.56 -6.90 7.67
C GLU A 70 0.10 -6.64 8.04
N VAL A 71 -0.82 -7.29 7.34
CA VAL A 71 -2.28 -7.11 7.44
C VAL A 71 -2.94 -8.42 7.90
N PRO A 72 -4.11 -8.33 8.57
CA PRO A 72 -4.86 -9.53 8.96
C PRO A 72 -5.36 -10.32 7.74
N THR A 73 -5.87 -11.51 8.00
CA THR A 73 -6.59 -12.31 7.00
C THR A 73 -7.75 -11.52 6.40
N GLY A 74 -7.87 -11.52 5.08
CA GLY A 74 -8.90 -10.76 4.35
C GLY A 74 -8.80 -11.00 2.84
N GLU A 75 -9.70 -10.35 2.10
CA GLU A 75 -9.67 -10.33 0.64
C GLU A 75 -8.69 -9.25 0.17
N TRP A 76 -7.49 -9.70 -0.23
CA TRP A 76 -6.43 -8.84 -0.73
C TRP A 76 -6.11 -9.21 -2.17
N SER A 77 -5.85 -8.21 -2.99
CA SER A 77 -5.53 -8.42 -4.40
C SER A 77 -4.52 -7.39 -4.93
N LEU A 78 -3.75 -7.80 -5.95
CA LEU A 78 -2.74 -6.97 -6.60
C LEU A 78 -3.36 -5.86 -7.47
N ASP A 79 -4.65 -5.97 -7.78
CA ASP A 79 -5.42 -4.95 -8.49
C ASP A 79 -6.02 -3.89 -7.56
N GLN A 80 -5.72 -3.94 -6.25
CA GLN A 80 -6.07 -2.91 -5.29
C GLN A 80 -4.94 -1.89 -5.10
N ARG A 81 -5.28 -0.75 -4.51
CA ARG A 81 -4.34 0.28 -4.09
C ARG A 81 -4.41 0.51 -2.60
N ALA A 82 -3.30 0.95 -2.03
CA ALA A 82 -3.22 1.36 -0.63
C ALA A 82 -2.93 2.86 -0.52
N GLY A 83 -3.37 3.49 0.55
CA GLY A 83 -3.05 4.89 0.82
C GLY A 83 -3.44 5.33 2.22
N ASN A 84 -3.29 6.63 2.47
CA ASN A 84 -3.55 7.26 3.77
C ASN A 84 -2.89 6.49 4.94
N LEU A 85 -1.67 5.99 4.71
CA LEU A 85 -0.96 5.19 5.69
C LEU A 85 -0.59 6.07 6.89
N ARG A 86 -1.10 5.70 8.06
CA ARG A 86 -1.06 6.56 9.26
C ARG A 86 -0.94 5.76 10.54
N SER A 87 -0.40 6.37 11.59
CA SER A 87 -0.43 5.79 12.93
C SER A 87 -1.88 5.67 13.41
N LYS A 88 -2.13 4.85 14.43
CA LYS A 88 -3.45 4.81 15.08
C LYS A 88 -3.92 6.16 15.64
N THR A 89 -3.01 7.10 15.89
CA THR A 89 -3.34 8.47 16.33
C THR A 89 -3.61 9.43 15.18
N GLY A 90 -3.58 8.96 13.92
CA GLY A 90 -3.86 9.75 12.73
C GLY A 90 -2.64 10.48 12.16
N LYS A 91 -1.44 10.26 12.69
CA LYS A 91 -0.22 10.88 12.12
C LYS A 91 0.13 10.16 10.81
N PRO A 92 0.16 10.87 9.67
CA PRO A 92 0.48 10.24 8.39
C PRO A 92 1.97 9.90 8.30
N TYR A 93 2.28 8.78 7.64
CA TYR A 93 3.65 8.34 7.38
C TYR A 93 4.17 8.87 6.04
N TYR A 94 3.31 8.95 5.03
CA TYR A 94 3.68 9.30 3.65
C TYR A 94 2.77 10.38 3.09
N GLN A 95 3.31 11.58 2.94
CA GLN A 95 2.64 12.72 2.33
C GLN A 95 3.59 13.42 1.37
N ARG A 96 3.04 14.02 0.32
CA ARG A 96 3.75 14.89 -0.62
C ARG A 96 3.16 16.29 -0.61
N TRP A 97 4.01 17.29 -0.78
CA TRP A 97 3.59 18.67 -0.98
C TRP A 97 3.32 18.90 -2.47
N THR A 98 2.13 19.40 -2.82
CA THR A 98 1.76 19.66 -4.22
C THR A 98 2.08 21.07 -4.69
N GLY A 99 2.59 21.94 -3.82
CA GLY A 99 2.67 23.38 -4.05
C GLY A 99 1.58 24.16 -3.31
N GLU A 100 0.42 23.54 -3.09
CA GLU A 100 -0.75 24.17 -2.46
C GLU A 100 -1.15 23.50 -1.15
N ARG A 101 -1.07 22.16 -1.09
CA ARG A 101 -1.46 21.38 0.08
C ARG A 101 -0.61 20.12 0.23
N TRP A 102 -0.64 19.56 1.43
CA TRP A 102 -0.13 18.21 1.68
C TRP A 102 -1.19 17.20 1.24
N GLU A 103 -0.80 16.26 0.38
CA GLU A 103 -1.64 15.15 -0.06
C GLU A 103 -1.03 13.83 0.42
N GLN A 104 -1.90 12.87 0.77
CA GLN A 104 -1.47 11.52 1.12
C GLN A 104 -0.91 10.82 -0.13
N GLU A 105 0.21 10.13 0.03
CA GLU A 105 0.73 9.29 -1.06
C GLU A 105 -0.16 8.04 -1.21
N ARG A 106 -0.26 7.59 -2.47
CA ARG A 106 -0.98 6.38 -2.86
C ARG A 106 0.03 5.37 -3.38
N PHE A 107 -0.29 4.10 -3.21
CA PHE A 107 0.59 3.00 -3.55
C PHE A 107 -0.17 1.92 -4.30
N ASN A 108 0.45 1.36 -5.34
CA ASN A 108 0.04 0.07 -5.90
C ASN A 108 0.49 -1.05 -4.96
N ILE A 109 -0.31 -2.12 -4.85
CA ILE A 109 0.14 -3.36 -4.23
C ILE A 109 0.93 -4.13 -5.28
N SER A 110 2.26 -4.06 -5.21
CA SER A 110 3.17 -4.65 -6.20
C SER A 110 3.56 -6.10 -5.89
N GLY A 111 3.32 -6.54 -4.65
CA GLY A 111 3.58 -7.91 -4.23
C GLY A 111 2.77 -8.29 -3.00
N MET A 112 2.48 -9.58 -2.86
CA MET A 112 1.75 -10.13 -1.72
C MET A 112 2.32 -11.50 -1.37
N THR A 113 2.64 -11.69 -0.09
CA THR A 113 3.10 -12.97 0.46
C THR A 113 2.17 -13.39 1.58
N THR A 114 1.79 -14.67 1.61
CA THR A 114 0.97 -15.22 2.68
C THR A 114 1.84 -15.54 3.89
N GLN A 115 1.44 -15.06 5.07
CA GLN A 115 2.05 -15.46 6.33
C GLN A 115 1.30 -16.67 6.87
N VAL A 116 2.02 -17.75 7.15
CA VAL A 116 1.49 -18.98 7.76
C VAL A 116 1.99 -19.13 9.19
N ASP A 117 1.15 -19.64 10.07
CA ASP A 117 1.54 -19.94 11.44
C ASP A 117 2.30 -21.27 11.54
N LEU A 118 2.68 -21.65 12.78
CA LEU A 118 3.39 -22.90 13.05
C LEU A 118 2.58 -24.16 12.73
N HIS A 119 1.27 -24.02 12.52
CA HIS A 119 0.33 -25.11 12.23
C HIS A 119 0.01 -25.19 10.73
N GLY A 120 0.54 -24.24 9.93
CA GLY A 120 0.31 -24.14 8.50
C GLY A 120 -0.97 -23.40 8.12
N GLU A 121 -1.62 -22.73 9.08
CA GLU A 121 -2.82 -21.92 8.83
C GLU A 121 -2.43 -20.50 8.42
N ILE A 122 -3.27 -19.83 7.64
CA ILE A 122 -3.02 -18.45 7.21
C ILE A 122 -3.19 -17.52 8.42
N ALA A 123 -2.09 -16.88 8.82
CA ALA A 123 -2.05 -15.92 9.92
C ALA A 123 -2.27 -14.46 9.46
N GLY A 124 -1.98 -14.18 8.19
CA GLY A 124 -2.09 -12.85 7.61
C GLY A 124 -1.39 -12.74 6.26
N TYR A 125 -1.20 -11.51 5.79
CA TYR A 125 -0.51 -11.23 4.54
C TYR A 125 0.54 -10.14 4.72
N GLU A 126 1.63 -10.27 3.99
CA GLU A 126 2.64 -9.25 3.80
C GLU A 126 2.45 -8.60 2.43
N LEU A 127 2.11 -7.32 2.40
CA LEU A 127 1.93 -6.53 1.19
C LEU A 127 3.16 -5.68 0.94
N TYR A 128 3.63 -5.67 -0.31
CA TYR A 128 4.66 -4.77 -0.80
C TYR A 128 3.99 -3.67 -1.60
N LEU A 129 4.24 -2.44 -1.17
CA LEU A 129 3.65 -1.25 -1.74
C LEU A 129 4.68 -0.49 -2.56
N GLU A 130 4.26 -0.05 -3.74
CA GLU A 130 5.03 0.79 -4.65
C GLU A 130 4.29 2.10 -4.90
N LEU A 131 4.97 3.24 -4.80
CA LEU A 131 4.34 4.54 -5.00
C LEU A 131 3.65 4.63 -6.38
N VAL A 132 2.44 5.19 -6.42
CA VAL A 132 1.77 5.51 -7.69
C VAL A 132 2.42 6.76 -8.27
N ASP A 133 2.97 6.66 -9.49
CA ASP A 133 3.49 7.78 -10.26
C ASP A 133 2.45 8.91 -10.46
#